data_AF-A0A2A7B2C6-F1
#
_entry.id   AF-A0A2A7B2C6-F1
#
_cell.length_a   1.000
_cell.length_b   1.000
_cell.length_c   1.000
_cell.angle_alpha   90.00
_cell.angle_beta   90.00
_cell.angle_gamma   90.00
#
_symmetry.space_group_name_H-M   'P 1'
#
loop_
_entity.id
_entity.type
_entity.pdbx_description
1 polymer ?
#
loop_
_entity_poly.entity_id
_entity_poly.type
_entity_poly.pdbx_seq_one_letter_code
_entity_poly.pdbx_strand_id
1 'polypeptide(L)'
;MQYTSPSGTDAEPGPAHHGDAHRGDAHRSEAGAPGWDAINHALNRVYPRQSPWHSSAPPGSAAPLPGISAYKRITPLPHWHFVTYGFSELFDKRNDDAATSGYGFELTFRLANPDDAEEPPRWALNFLQNLARYVFDSGHGFHAGHYL
;
A
#
# COMPACT_ATOMS: atom_id res chain seq x y z
N MET A 1 0.65 -10.39 -79.65
CA MET A 1 -0.58 -9.69 -79.20
C MET A 1 -0.16 -8.78 -78.03
N GLN A 2 0.21 -7.52 -78.26
CA GLN A 2 -0.63 -6.28 -78.32
C GLN A 2 -1.43 -6.06 -77.01
N TYR A 3 -0.96 -5.18 -76.10
CA TYR A 3 -1.22 -3.73 -75.93
C TYR A 3 -2.67 -3.45 -75.47
N THR A 4 -2.91 -2.89 -74.27
CA THR A 4 -3.05 -1.44 -74.02
C THR A 4 -3.25 -1.14 -72.51
N SER A 5 -2.59 -0.07 -72.02
CA SER A 5 -2.96 0.70 -70.80
C SER A 5 -4.09 1.71 -71.14
N PRO A 6 -4.71 2.45 -70.18
CA PRO A 6 -4.12 3.69 -69.60
C PRO A 6 -4.43 3.92 -68.09
N SER A 7 -3.52 4.56 -67.31
CA SER A 7 -3.46 6.00 -66.91
C SER A 7 -4.61 6.43 -65.98
N GLY A 8 -4.47 7.18 -64.89
CA GLY A 8 -3.40 7.92 -64.19
C GLY A 8 -4.07 8.53 -62.93
N THR A 9 -3.35 8.97 -61.89
CA THR A 9 -3.11 10.41 -61.63
C THR A 9 -2.20 10.58 -60.40
N ASP A 10 -1.27 11.53 -60.54
CA ASP A 10 -0.38 12.08 -59.51
C ASP A 10 -1.12 12.94 -58.47
N ALA A 11 -0.64 12.93 -57.22
CA ALA A 11 -0.70 14.09 -56.32
C ALA A 11 0.34 13.95 -55.16
N GLU A 12 1.32 14.84 -55.14
CA GLU A 12 2.12 15.30 -53.97
C GLU A 12 1.77 16.79 -53.71
N PRO A 13 2.20 17.46 -52.61
CA PRO A 13 2.52 17.05 -51.24
C PRO A 13 1.74 17.93 -50.19
N GLY A 14 1.99 17.72 -48.88
CA GLY A 14 1.14 18.22 -47.77
C GLY A 14 1.25 19.72 -47.40
N PRO A 15 0.65 20.11 -46.26
CA PRO A 15 1.28 21.12 -45.40
C PRO A 15 1.45 20.61 -43.96
N ALA A 16 2.60 20.95 -43.37
CA ALA A 16 2.74 21.08 -41.92
C ALA A 16 2.22 22.45 -41.51
N HIS A 17 1.45 22.57 -40.42
CA HIS A 17 1.49 23.73 -39.52
C HIS A 17 0.69 23.49 -38.24
N HIS A 18 1.33 23.87 -37.13
CA HIS A 18 0.78 24.40 -35.89
C HIS A 18 -0.05 23.49 -34.96
N GLY A 19 0.69 22.94 -33.99
CA GLY A 19 0.42 22.94 -32.56
C GLY A 19 -1.02 23.14 -32.09
N ASP A 20 -1.49 22.14 -31.36
CA ASP A 20 -2.23 22.41 -30.15
C ASP A 20 -1.70 21.54 -29.01
N ALA A 21 -1.17 22.23 -28.01
CA ALA A 21 -0.69 21.69 -26.75
C ALA A 21 -1.75 21.98 -25.69
N HIS A 22 -2.78 21.14 -25.64
CA HIS A 22 -3.66 21.01 -24.49
C HIS A 22 -3.55 19.55 -24.04
N ARG A 23 -2.57 19.21 -23.17
CA ARG A 23 -2.55 19.49 -21.73
C ARG A 23 -3.84 19.00 -21.07
N GLY A 24 -3.72 17.86 -20.40
CA GLY A 24 -4.68 17.46 -19.37
C GLY A 24 -5.19 16.05 -19.54
N ASP A 25 -4.32 15.06 -19.32
CA ASP A 25 -4.76 13.90 -18.54
C ASP A 25 -3.61 13.37 -17.68
N ALA A 26 -3.09 14.29 -16.87
CA ALA A 26 -2.37 13.96 -15.66
C ALA A 26 -3.39 13.83 -14.52
N HIS A 27 -4.32 12.88 -14.61
CA HIS A 27 -5.21 12.54 -13.49
C HIS A 27 -4.75 11.27 -12.76
N ARG A 28 -3.43 11.09 -12.65
CA ARG A 28 -2.85 9.99 -11.86
C ARG A 28 -1.56 10.41 -11.17
N SER A 29 -1.64 11.38 -10.26
CA SER A 29 -0.54 11.68 -9.32
C SER A 29 -0.93 12.61 -8.16
N GLU A 30 -2.06 12.42 -7.48
CA GLU A 30 -2.40 13.26 -6.31
C GLU A 30 -3.25 12.61 -5.19
N ALA A 31 -3.44 11.29 -5.19
CA ALA A 31 -4.01 10.60 -4.03
C ALA A 31 -2.87 10.21 -3.09
N GLY A 32 -2.57 11.06 -2.10
CA GLY A 32 -1.64 10.73 -1.03
C GLY A 32 -2.17 9.59 -0.14
N ALA A 33 -1.35 9.16 0.83
CA ALA A 33 -1.74 8.17 1.83
C ALA A 33 -1.65 8.78 3.24
N PRO A 34 -2.50 9.77 3.58
CA PRO A 34 -2.35 10.53 4.83
C PRO A 34 -2.49 9.66 6.08
N GLY A 35 -3.31 8.59 6.04
CA GLY A 35 -3.39 7.64 7.15
C GLY A 35 -2.12 6.82 7.29
N TRP A 36 -1.52 6.41 6.17
CA TRP A 36 -0.22 5.76 6.15
C TRP A 36 0.87 6.67 6.73
N ASP A 37 0.90 7.93 6.29
CA ASP A 37 1.85 8.94 6.75
C ASP A 37 1.69 9.23 8.25
N ALA A 38 0.46 9.27 8.75
CA ALA A 38 0.16 9.43 10.17
C ALA A 38 0.73 8.28 11.02
N ILE A 39 0.57 7.04 10.56
CA ILE A 39 1.15 5.85 11.22
C ILE A 39 2.68 5.94 11.19
N ASN A 40 3.28 6.23 10.03
CA ASN A 40 4.73 6.41 9.89
C ASN A 40 5.28 7.49 10.82
N HIS A 41 4.59 8.64 10.89
CA HIS A 41 4.96 9.73 11.77
C HIS A 41 4.90 9.33 13.24
N ALA A 42 3.89 8.55 13.65
CA ALA A 42 3.81 8.00 15.00
C ALA A 42 4.97 7.04 15.30
N LEU A 43 5.30 6.15 14.37
CA LEU A 43 6.37 5.17 14.53
C LEU A 43 7.75 5.81 14.52
N ASN A 44 7.97 6.88 13.75
CA ASN A 44 9.24 7.61 13.75
C ASN A 44 9.56 8.26 15.11
N ARG A 45 8.54 8.63 15.91
CA ARG A 45 8.77 9.09 17.30
C ARG A 45 9.24 7.97 18.22
N VAL A 46 8.85 6.73 17.93
CA VAL A 46 9.18 5.53 18.73
C VAL A 46 10.48 4.88 18.25
N TYR A 47 10.79 4.95 16.95
CA TYR A 47 11.93 4.35 16.27
C TYR A 47 12.68 5.40 15.45
N PRO A 48 13.27 6.42 16.10
CA PRO A 48 13.93 7.49 15.38
C PRO A 48 15.07 6.92 14.53
N ARG A 49 15.10 7.30 13.25
CA ARG A 49 16.16 6.96 12.27
C ARG A 49 16.26 5.47 11.92
N GLN A 50 15.33 4.62 12.36
CA GLN A 50 15.31 3.22 11.92
C GLN A 50 14.40 3.08 10.68
N SER A 51 14.95 2.53 9.60
CA SER A 51 14.12 2.03 8.50
C SER A 51 13.57 0.66 8.90
N PRO A 52 12.24 0.45 8.90
CA PRO A 52 11.69 -0.87 9.18
C PRO A 52 11.97 -1.83 8.04
N TRP A 53 11.93 -3.12 8.34
CA TRP A 53 11.64 -4.11 7.32
C TRP A 53 10.15 -3.99 6.96
N HIS A 54 9.81 -3.86 5.68
CA HIS A 54 8.42 -3.62 5.27
C HIS A 54 7.97 -4.64 4.22
N SER A 55 6.85 -5.31 4.49
CA SER A 55 6.14 -6.14 3.51
C SER A 55 4.93 -5.39 3.03
N SER A 56 4.88 -5.13 1.72
CA SER A 56 3.70 -4.62 1.03
C SER A 56 2.97 -5.77 0.33
N ALA A 57 1.65 -5.66 0.27
CA ALA A 57 0.83 -6.53 -0.56
C ALA A 57 1.18 -6.31 -2.05
N PRO A 58 1.43 -7.38 -2.83
CA PRO A 58 1.62 -7.24 -4.27
C PRO A 58 0.37 -6.65 -4.95
N PRO A 59 0.52 -5.84 -6.01
CA PRO A 59 -0.60 -5.36 -6.80
C PRO A 59 -1.51 -6.52 -7.26
N GLY A 60 -2.82 -6.38 -7.06
CA GLY A 60 -3.80 -7.40 -7.43
C GLY A 60 -3.87 -8.63 -6.50
N SER A 61 -3.11 -8.65 -5.40
CA SER A 61 -3.23 -9.72 -4.40
C SER A 61 -4.51 -9.58 -3.57
N ALA A 62 -5.03 -10.72 -3.09
CA ALA A 62 -6.14 -10.78 -2.13
C ALA A 62 -5.68 -10.62 -0.67
N ALA A 63 -4.51 -9.99 -0.45
CA ALA A 63 -4.02 -9.74 0.90
C ALA A 63 -4.88 -8.64 1.54
N PRO A 64 -5.46 -8.87 2.74
CA PRO A 64 -6.33 -7.89 3.37
C PRO A 64 -5.56 -6.63 3.81
N LEU A 65 -4.34 -6.79 4.32
CA LEU A 65 -3.50 -5.65 4.72
C LEU A 65 -2.60 -5.20 3.56
N PRO A 66 -2.67 -3.93 3.15
CA PRO A 66 -1.73 -3.33 2.22
C PRO A 66 -0.27 -3.38 2.68
N GLY A 67 -0.01 -3.34 3.99
CA GLY A 67 1.36 -3.32 4.51
C GLY A 67 1.52 -3.83 5.93
N ILE A 68 2.71 -4.34 6.24
CA ILE A 68 3.16 -4.66 7.59
C ILE A 68 4.61 -4.19 7.72
N SER A 69 4.88 -3.33 8.70
CA SER A 69 6.24 -2.91 9.07
C SER A 69 6.74 -3.70 10.28
N ALA A 70 8.03 -4.06 10.29
CA ALA A 70 8.70 -4.74 11.37
C ALA A 70 9.90 -3.93 11.90
N TYR A 71 9.73 -3.55 13.17
CA TYR A 71 10.60 -2.97 14.18
C TYR A 71 11.73 -3.81 14.79
N LYS A 72 13.03 -3.57 14.59
CA LYS A 72 14.04 -4.18 15.50
C LYS A 72 14.11 -3.40 16.82
N ARG A 73 14.08 -4.11 17.94
CA ARG A 73 14.35 -3.58 19.30
C ARG A 73 15.35 -4.46 20.01
N ILE A 74 16.27 -3.84 20.75
CA ILE A 74 17.27 -4.54 21.58
C ILE A 74 16.90 -4.50 23.08
N THR A 75 16.19 -3.45 23.53
CA THR A 75 15.80 -3.26 24.93
C THR A 75 14.27 -3.21 25.10
N PRO A 76 13.71 -3.68 26.24
CA PRO A 76 14.40 -4.34 27.35
C PRO A 76 14.84 -5.78 27.03
N LEU A 77 14.24 -6.41 26.02
CA LEU A 77 14.66 -7.70 25.46
C LEU A 77 14.68 -7.59 23.93
N PRO A 78 15.60 -8.30 23.23
CA PRO A 78 15.60 -8.37 21.78
C PRO A 78 14.26 -8.87 21.22
N HIS A 79 13.62 -8.07 20.38
CA HIS A 79 12.34 -8.44 19.74
C HIS A 79 12.10 -7.72 18.42
N TRP A 80 11.26 -8.32 17.60
CA TRP A 80 10.56 -7.68 16.50
C TRP A 80 9.27 -7.03 16.99
N HIS A 81 8.99 -5.81 16.57
CA HIS A 81 7.72 -5.12 16.78
C HIS A 81 7.04 -4.89 15.43
N PHE A 82 6.02 -5.70 15.15
CA PHE A 82 5.22 -5.61 13.95
C PHE A 82 4.11 -4.57 14.12
N VAL A 83 3.80 -3.85 13.04
CA VAL A 83 2.71 -2.87 12.96
C VAL A 83 2.01 -3.04 11.63
N THR A 84 0.70 -3.24 11.64
CA THR A 84 -0.11 -3.39 10.44
C THR A 84 -0.51 -2.04 9.86
N TYR A 85 -0.85 -2.06 8.56
CA TYR A 85 -1.48 -0.96 7.84
C TYR A 85 -2.66 -1.58 7.09
N GLY A 86 -3.89 -1.18 7.44
CA GLY A 86 -5.09 -1.59 6.70
C GLY A 86 -6.36 -1.72 7.53
N PHE A 87 -6.26 -1.79 8.86
CA PHE A 87 -7.45 -1.71 9.72
C PHE A 87 -7.99 -0.28 9.79
N SER A 88 -7.10 0.71 9.66
CA SER A 88 -7.43 2.12 9.53
C SER A 88 -7.57 2.56 8.07
N GLU A 89 -8.05 3.77 7.85
CA GLU A 89 -8.15 4.39 6.52
C GLU A 89 -6.81 5.01 6.12
N LEU A 90 -6.08 4.32 5.24
CA LEU A 90 -4.73 4.72 4.83
C LEU A 90 -4.72 5.85 3.78
N PHE A 91 -5.76 5.90 2.95
CA PHE A 91 -5.89 6.81 1.81
C PHE A 91 -7.01 7.81 2.10
N ASP A 92 -8.17 7.62 1.48
CA ASP A 92 -9.34 8.47 1.66
C ASP A 92 -10.19 8.06 2.86
N LYS A 93 -10.89 9.05 3.45
CA LYS A 93 -11.96 8.82 4.41
C LYS A 93 -13.14 8.13 3.72
N ARG A 94 -13.60 7.02 4.28
CA ARG A 94 -14.71 6.18 3.78
C ARG A 94 -15.79 5.90 4.83
N ASN A 95 -15.43 5.90 6.11
CA ASN A 95 -16.35 5.73 7.23
C ASN A 95 -17.09 7.06 7.48
N ASP A 96 -18.40 6.99 7.65
CA ASP A 96 -19.29 8.14 7.86
C ASP A 96 -19.00 8.89 9.17
N ASP A 97 -18.46 8.19 10.17
CA ASP A 97 -17.97 8.84 11.37
C ASP A 97 -16.61 9.50 11.11
N ALA A 98 -16.61 10.84 11.10
CA ALA A 98 -15.43 11.67 10.93
C ALA A 98 -14.37 11.45 12.04
N ALA A 99 -14.78 10.99 13.23
CA ALA A 99 -13.86 10.75 14.34
C ALA A 99 -13.15 9.39 14.25
N THR A 100 -13.70 8.44 13.48
CA THR A 100 -13.19 7.05 13.42
C THR A 100 -12.57 6.74 12.07
N SER A 101 -11.33 6.25 12.07
CA SER A 101 -10.63 5.82 10.86
C SER A 101 -10.77 4.30 10.67
N GLY A 102 -11.60 3.86 9.73
CA GLY A 102 -11.81 2.44 9.46
C GLY A 102 -12.35 1.70 10.70
N TYR A 103 -11.65 0.65 11.14
CA TYR A 103 -11.91 -0.05 12.40
C TYR A 103 -11.42 0.69 13.65
N GLY A 104 -10.70 1.81 13.49
CA GLY A 104 -10.23 2.66 14.57
C GLY A 104 -8.94 2.18 15.25
N PHE A 105 -8.26 1.16 14.70
CA PHE A 105 -7.00 0.64 15.25
C PHE A 105 -6.08 0.12 14.15
N GLU A 106 -4.84 -0.20 14.53
CA GLU A 106 -3.94 -1.11 13.82
C GLU A 106 -3.43 -2.16 14.81
N LEU A 107 -3.14 -3.36 14.34
CA LEU A 107 -2.56 -4.40 15.18
C LEU A 107 -1.06 -4.17 15.36
N THR A 108 -0.59 -4.46 16.58
CA THR A 108 0.84 -4.58 16.86
C THR A 108 1.14 -5.94 17.46
N PHE A 109 2.32 -6.49 17.16
CA PHE A 109 2.77 -7.78 17.70
C PHE A 109 4.23 -7.69 18.08
N ARG A 110 4.59 -8.21 19.27
CA ARG A 110 5.97 -8.25 19.76
C ARG A 110 6.44 -9.69 19.84
N LEU A 111 7.46 -10.02 19.05
CA LEU A 111 8.01 -11.38 18.97
C LEU A 111 9.47 -11.37 19.41
N ALA A 112 9.83 -12.19 20.38
CA ALA A 112 11.22 -12.33 20.83
C ALA A 112 12.15 -12.66 19.66
N ASN A 113 13.33 -12.02 19.64
CA ASN A 113 14.37 -12.21 18.65
C ASN A 113 15.73 -12.41 19.33
N PRO A 114 15.89 -13.46 20.18
CA PRO A 114 17.08 -13.64 21.00
C PRO A 114 18.35 -13.84 20.17
N ASP A 115 18.22 -14.40 18.96
CA ASP A 115 19.33 -14.68 18.05
C ASP A 115 19.67 -13.50 17.12
N ASP A 116 19.05 -12.33 17.34
CA ASP A 116 19.19 -11.12 16.52
C ASP A 116 19.08 -11.37 14.99
N ALA A 117 18.12 -12.21 14.59
CA ALA A 117 17.87 -12.48 13.17
C ALA A 117 17.68 -11.18 12.40
N GLU A 118 18.26 -11.08 11.20
CA GLU A 118 18.22 -9.85 10.38
C GLU A 118 16.87 -9.58 9.73
N GLU A 119 16.08 -10.63 9.50
CA GLU A 119 14.75 -10.52 8.94
C GLU A 119 13.68 -11.02 9.92
N PRO A 120 12.49 -10.40 9.91
CA PRO A 120 11.38 -10.91 10.69
C PRO A 120 10.89 -12.25 10.12
N PRO A 121 10.46 -13.20 10.97
CA PRO A 121 10.00 -14.49 10.49
C PRO A 121 8.68 -14.35 9.71
N ARG A 122 8.64 -14.94 8.51
CA ARG A 122 7.48 -14.83 7.59
C ARG A 122 6.17 -15.33 8.18
N TRP A 123 6.21 -16.29 9.10
CA TRP A 123 5.00 -16.81 9.73
C TRP A 123 4.24 -15.73 10.51
N ALA A 124 4.94 -14.76 11.11
CA ALA A 124 4.32 -13.67 11.85
C ALA A 124 3.54 -12.72 10.93
N LEU A 125 4.06 -12.49 9.71
CA LEU A 125 3.37 -11.71 8.68
C LEU A 125 2.08 -12.41 8.23
N ASN A 126 2.17 -13.72 7.96
CA ASN A 126 1.02 -14.53 7.57
C ASN A 126 -0.05 -14.57 8.68
N PHE A 127 0.38 -14.69 9.94
CA PHE A 127 -0.51 -14.64 11.10
C PHE A 127 -1.32 -13.34 11.14
N LEU A 128 -0.65 -12.18 11.01
CA LEU A 128 -1.32 -10.86 11.00
C LEU A 128 -2.27 -10.69 9.81
N GLN A 129 -1.89 -11.16 8.62
CA GLN A 129 -2.78 -11.16 7.46
C GLN A 129 -4.04 -12.02 7.70
N ASN A 130 -3.91 -13.16 8.38
CA ASN A 130 -5.06 -14.01 8.69
C ASN A 130 -6.00 -13.39 9.73
N LEU A 131 -5.46 -12.69 10.74
CA LEU A 131 -6.29 -11.93 11.69
C LEU A 131 -7.07 -10.82 10.99
N ALA A 132 -6.41 -10.09 10.09
CA ALA A 132 -7.09 -9.06 9.29
C ALA A 132 -8.20 -9.65 8.43
N ARG A 133 -7.95 -10.80 7.78
CA ARG A 133 -8.99 -11.49 7.02
C ARG A 133 -10.20 -11.85 7.88
N TYR A 134 -9.98 -12.44 9.06
CA TYR A 134 -11.07 -12.75 9.98
C TYR A 134 -11.91 -11.53 10.33
N VAL A 135 -11.26 -10.41 10.69
CA VAL A 135 -11.97 -9.18 11.05
C VAL A 135 -12.75 -8.63 9.85
N PHE A 136 -12.15 -8.63 8.66
CA PHE A 136 -12.78 -8.07 7.47
C PHE A 136 -13.94 -8.94 6.95
N ASP A 137 -13.82 -10.26 7.06
CA ASP A 137 -14.87 -11.20 6.66
C ASP A 137 -16.03 -11.21 7.65
N SER A 138 -15.76 -11.05 8.95
CA SER A 138 -16.79 -11.08 10.01
C SER A 138 -17.40 -9.70 10.33
N GLY A 139 -16.69 -8.61 10.03
CA GLY A 139 -17.04 -7.26 10.47
C GLY A 139 -16.79 -6.99 11.96
N HIS A 140 -16.29 -7.97 12.72
CA HIS A 140 -16.07 -7.83 14.16
C HIS A 140 -14.66 -7.33 14.48
N GLY A 141 -14.55 -6.03 14.77
CA GLY A 141 -13.31 -5.42 15.26
C GLY A 141 -12.88 -5.94 16.62
N PHE A 142 -11.57 -5.86 16.90
CA PHE A 142 -11.04 -6.16 18.22
C PHE A 142 -11.12 -4.96 19.15
N HIS A 143 -11.34 -5.24 20.43
CA HIS A 143 -11.16 -4.29 21.53
C HIS A 143 -10.24 -4.89 22.59
N ALA A 144 -9.71 -4.03 23.47
CA ALA A 144 -8.87 -4.48 24.56
C ALA A 144 -9.61 -5.51 25.43
N GLY A 145 -8.97 -6.66 25.67
CA GLY A 145 -9.54 -7.77 26.44
C GLY A 145 -10.25 -8.84 25.60
N HIS A 146 -10.43 -8.64 24.29
CA HIS A 146 -10.90 -9.70 23.40
C HIS A 146 -9.86 -10.83 23.31
N TYR A 147 -10.36 -12.06 23.11
CA TYR A 147 -9.57 -13.26 22.89
C TYR A 147 -10.03 -13.97 21.60
N LEU A 148 -9.15 -14.83 21.09
CA LEU A 148 -9.33 -15.60 19.87
C LEU A 148 -9.25 -17.10 20.18
#